data_AF-A0A939GQY5-F1
#
_entry.id   AF-A0A939GQY5-F1
#
_cell.length_a   1.000
_cell.length_b   1.000
_cell.length_c   1.000
_cell.angle_alpha   90.00
_cell.angle_beta   90.00
_cell.angle_gamma   90.00
#
_symmetry.space_group_name_H-M   'P 1'
#
loop_
_entity.id
_entity.type
_entity.pdbx_description
1 polymer ?
#
loop_
_entity_poly.entity_id
_entity_poly.type
_entity_poly.pdbx_seq_one_letter_code
_entity_poly.pdbx_strand_id
1 'polypeptide(L)'
;GRYNDAEPLYLQSLDIRKRQLGDDHPDVATSLNNLAGLYESQGKYSEAENLAKQATLPAFNKETALTLLEKIENNPELLSSIQESLQQQTDASDDNT
;
A
#
# COMPACT_ATOMS: atom_id res chain seq x y z
N GLY A 1 -26.83 -16.96 6.85
CA GLY A 1 -26.93 -15.77 5.99
C GLY A 1 -26.79 -16.17 4.53
N ARG A 2 -27.16 -15.30 3.59
CA ARG A 2 -26.98 -15.52 2.13
C ARG A 2 -25.53 -15.24 1.70
N TYR A 3 -24.58 -15.85 2.41
CA TYR A 3 -23.15 -15.57 2.23
C TYR A 3 -22.62 -16.11 0.89
N ASN A 4 -23.18 -17.23 0.43
CA ASN A 4 -22.85 -17.84 -0.87
C ASN A 4 -23.26 -16.96 -2.06
N ASP A 5 -24.27 -16.09 -1.89
CA ASP A 5 -24.69 -15.16 -2.93
C ASP A 5 -23.83 -13.88 -2.93
N ALA A 6 -23.25 -13.52 -1.78
CA ALA A 6 -22.44 -12.33 -1.60
C ALA A 6 -20.99 -12.53 -2.08
N GLU A 7 -20.43 -13.72 -1.88
CA GLU A 7 -19.07 -14.09 -2.29
C GLU A 7 -18.75 -13.78 -3.78
N PRO A 8 -19.56 -14.22 -4.76
CA PRO A 8 -19.29 -13.92 -6.17
C PRO A 8 -19.39 -12.42 -6.50
N LEU A 9 -20.23 -11.66 -5.78
CA LEU A 9 -20.34 -10.20 -5.98
C LEU A 9 -19.10 -9.47 -5.46
N TYR A 10 -18.57 -9.88 -4.31
CA TYR A 10 -17.33 -9.32 -3.78
C TYR A 10 -16.12 -9.65 -4.67
N LEU A 11 -16.04 -10.87 -5.21
CA LEU A 11 -14.99 -11.27 -6.15
C LEU A 11 -15.05 -10.45 -7.45
N GLN A 12 -16.24 -10.24 -8.01
CA GLN A 12 -16.41 -9.38 -9.20
C GLN A 12 -16.01 -7.92 -8.93
N SER A 13 -16.43 -7.37 -7.78
CA SER A 13 -16.04 -6.00 -7.41
C SER A 13 -14.53 -5.88 -7.22
N LEU A 14 -13.88 -6.88 -6.63
CA LEU A 14 -12.43 -6.90 -6.44
C LEU A 14 -11.69 -6.93 -7.78
N ASP A 15 -12.13 -7.78 -8.72
CA ASP A 15 -11.53 -7.87 -10.07
C ASP A 15 -11.64 -6.54 -10.83
N ILE A 16 -12.81 -5.90 -10.82
CA ILE A 16 -13.02 -4.61 -11.47
C ILE A 16 -12.09 -3.54 -10.87
N ARG A 17 -12.02 -3.47 -9.52
CA ARG A 17 -11.18 -2.49 -8.83
C ARG A 17 -9.69 -2.73 -9.10
N LYS A 18 -9.22 -3.98 -9.09
CA LYS A 18 -7.83 -4.32 -9.44
C LYS A 18 -7.49 -3.90 -10.87
N ARG A 19 -8.37 -4.19 -11.84
CA ARG A 19 -8.16 -3.81 -13.24
C ARG A 19 -8.18 -2.30 -13.49
N GLN A 20 -8.99 -1.55 -12.75
CA GLN A 20 -9.14 -0.11 -12.97
C GLN A 20 -8.17 0.75 -12.14
N LEU A 21 -7.87 0.33 -10.92
CA LEU A 21 -7.19 1.15 -9.92
C LEU A 21 -5.78 0.63 -9.57
N GLY A 22 -5.49 -0.62 -9.94
CA GLY A 22 -4.26 -1.31 -9.54
C GLY A 22 -4.36 -1.94 -8.15
N ASP A 23 -3.47 -2.90 -7.88
CA ASP A 23 -3.49 -3.72 -6.66
C ASP A 23 -3.25 -2.92 -5.37
N ASP A 24 -2.52 -1.80 -5.45
CA ASP A 24 -2.14 -0.97 -4.29
C ASP A 24 -3.20 0.10 -3.93
N HIS A 25 -4.33 0.16 -4.64
CA HIS A 25 -5.33 1.19 -4.39
C HIS A 25 -6.11 0.93 -3.09
N PRO A 26 -6.40 1.95 -2.26
CA PRO A 26 -7.16 1.79 -1.01
C PRO A 26 -8.52 1.11 -1.18
N ASP A 27 -9.16 1.29 -2.35
CA ASP A 27 -10.42 0.62 -2.66
C ASP A 27 -10.26 -0.89 -2.90
N VAL A 28 -9.11 -1.35 -3.39
CA VAL A 28 -8.79 -2.77 -3.52
C VAL A 28 -8.59 -3.38 -2.14
N ALA A 29 -7.85 -2.69 -1.25
CA ALA A 29 -7.69 -3.09 0.15
C ALA A 29 -9.04 -3.17 0.89
N THR A 30 -9.92 -2.19 0.67
CA THR A 30 -11.28 -2.18 1.26
C THR A 30 -12.11 -3.37 0.79
N SER A 31 -12.04 -3.72 -0.50
CA SER A 31 -12.74 -4.89 -1.04
C SER A 31 -12.20 -6.21 -0.50
N LEU A 32 -10.88 -6.33 -0.33
CA LEU A 32 -10.25 -7.51 0.28
C LEU A 32 -10.68 -7.69 1.74
N ASN A 33 -10.74 -6.61 2.52
CA ASN A 33 -11.22 -6.64 3.91
C ASN A 33 -12.69 -7.08 4.03
N ASN A 34 -13.56 -6.61 3.13
CA ASN A 34 -14.96 -7.00 3.14
C ASN A 34 -15.16 -8.49 2.80
N LEU A 35 -14.34 -9.03 1.88
CA LEU A 35 -14.34 -10.45 1.56
C LEU A 35 -13.77 -11.30 2.72
N ALA A 36 -12.76 -10.79 3.43
CA ALA A 36 -12.23 -11.43 4.63
C ALA A 36 -13.29 -11.55 5.73
N GLY A 37 -14.02 -10.46 6.03
CA GLY A 37 -15.11 -10.48 7.01
C GLY A 37 -16.26 -11.41 6.62
N LEU A 38 -16.54 -11.53 5.32
CA LEU A 38 -17.49 -12.52 4.82
C LEU A 38 -17.04 -13.95 5.15
N TYR A 39 -15.77 -14.28 4.92
CA TYR A 39 -15.21 -15.61 5.21
C TYR A 39 -15.11 -15.91 6.70
N GLU A 40 -14.80 -14.92 7.54
CA GLU A 40 -14.88 -15.06 8.98
C GLU A 40 -16.29 -15.45 9.43
N SER A 41 -17.32 -14.79 8.87
CA SER A 41 -18.73 -15.11 9.16
C SER A 41 -19.18 -16.50 8.67
N GLN A 42 -18.44 -17.09 7.73
CA GLN A 42 -18.65 -18.45 7.23
C GLN A 42 -17.81 -19.51 7.98
N GLY A 43 -16.96 -19.10 8.94
CA GLY A 43 -16.01 -19.99 9.63
C GLY A 43 -14.77 -20.37 8.80
N LYS A 44 -14.56 -19.72 7.65
CA LYS A 44 -13.40 -19.90 6.75
C LYS A 44 -12.23 -19.01 7.19
N TYR A 45 -11.73 -19.25 8.40
CA TYR A 45 -10.76 -18.35 9.03
C TYR A 45 -9.41 -18.28 8.29
N SER A 46 -8.94 -19.38 7.71
CA SER A 46 -7.68 -19.41 6.96
C SER A 46 -7.75 -18.57 5.69
N GLU A 47 -8.86 -18.64 4.95
CA GLU A 47 -9.10 -17.82 3.77
C GLU A 47 -9.30 -16.34 4.14
N ALA A 48 -10.00 -16.07 5.25
CA ALA A 48 -10.16 -14.71 5.78
C ALA A 48 -8.82 -14.08 6.16
N GLU A 49 -7.96 -14.81 6.88
CA GLU A 49 -6.63 -14.34 7.30
C GLU A 49 -5.75 -14.02 6.08
N ASN A 50 -5.78 -14.87 5.05
CA ASN A 50 -5.02 -14.62 3.82
C ASN A 50 -5.48 -13.33 3.12
N LEU A 51 -6.80 -13.14 2.99
CA LEU A 51 -7.35 -11.92 2.39
C LEU A 51 -7.07 -10.66 3.20
N ALA A 52 -7.15 -10.75 4.54
CA ALA A 52 -6.79 -9.64 5.42
C ALA A 52 -5.31 -9.26 5.28
N LYS A 53 -4.41 -10.24 5.13
CA LYS A 53 -2.98 -9.99 4.83
C LYS A 53 -2.81 -9.26 3.49
N GLN A 54 -3.54 -9.67 2.46
CA GLN A 54 -3.52 -8.99 1.15
C GLN A 54 -4.07 -7.56 1.22
N ALA A 55 -5.14 -7.33 1.99
CA ALA A 55 -5.69 -6.00 2.23
C ALA A 55 -4.71 -5.08 2.97
N THR A 56 -3.72 -5.66 3.66
CA THR A 56 -2.71 -4.95 4.45
C THR A 56 -1.41 -4.72 3.66
N LEU A 57 -1.32 -5.08 2.36
CA LEU A 57 -0.19 -4.64 1.54
C LEU A 57 -0.21 -3.10 1.40
N PRO A 58 0.96 -2.44 1.52
CA PRO A 58 1.07 -1.39 2.53
C PRO A 58 0.90 0.01 1.94
N ALA A 59 -0.02 0.77 2.54
CA ALA A 59 0.25 2.18 2.79
C ALA A 59 1.50 2.25 3.69
N PHE A 60 2.68 2.40 3.08
CA PHE A 60 3.95 2.78 3.72
C PHE A 60 4.35 1.94 4.96
N ASN A 61 4.79 0.69 4.77
CA ASN A 61 5.38 -0.10 5.86
C ASN A 61 6.92 -0.04 5.83
N LYS A 62 7.55 -0.51 6.91
CA LYS A 62 9.01 -0.52 7.10
C LYS A 62 9.77 -1.16 5.94
N GLU A 63 9.18 -2.14 5.26
CA GLU A 63 9.80 -2.85 4.15
C GLU A 63 9.79 -1.99 2.87
N THR A 64 8.70 -1.27 2.59
CA THR A 64 8.68 -0.23 1.54
C THR A 64 9.68 0.88 1.82
N ALA A 65 9.80 1.32 3.09
CA ALA A 65 10.79 2.32 3.48
C ALA A 65 12.23 1.80 3.26
N LEU A 66 12.51 0.54 3.61
CA LEU A 66 13.81 -0.09 3.35
C LEU A 66 14.11 -0.22 1.85
N THR A 67 13.13 -0.61 1.04
CA THR A 67 13.30 -0.68 -0.43
C THR A 67 13.50 0.70 -1.06
N LEU A 68 12.83 1.73 -0.56
CA LEU A 68 13.04 3.11 -1.02
C LEU A 68 14.42 3.63 -0.59
N LEU A 69 14.86 3.33 0.63
CA LEU A 69 16.20 3.67 1.12
C LEU A 69 17.29 2.95 0.33
N GLU A 70 17.14 1.66 0.06
CA GLU A 70 18.08 0.88 -0.76
C GLU A 70 18.16 1.43 -2.20
N LYS A 71 17.04 1.89 -2.77
CA LYS A 71 17.02 2.55 -4.09
C LYS A 71 17.72 3.91 -4.08
N ILE A 72 17.68 4.64 -2.96
CA ILE A 72 18.41 5.90 -2.78
C ILE A 72 19.91 5.63 -2.60
N GLU A 73 20.28 4.65 -1.77
CA GLU A 73 21.68 4.28 -1.52
C GLU A 73 22.38 3.73 -2.77
N ASN A 74 21.66 3.01 -3.63
CA ASN A 74 22.20 2.49 -4.88
C ASN A 74 22.16 3.49 -6.05
N ASN A 75 21.73 4.73 -5.84
CA ASN A 75 21.73 5.79 -6.85
C ASN A 75 22.50 7.04 -6.35
N PRO A 76 23.84 7.08 -6.54
CA PRO A 76 24.68 8.14 -5.99
C PRO A 76 24.38 9.52 -6.55
N GLU A 77 23.85 9.63 -7.78
CA GLU A 77 23.46 10.93 -8.36
C GLU A 77 22.24 11.53 -7.66
N LEU A 78 21.27 10.69 -7.27
CA LEU A 78 20.11 11.14 -6.52
C LEU A 78 20.51 11.61 -5.12
N LEU A 79 21.43 10.91 -4.47
CA LEU A 79 21.98 11.29 -3.17
C LEU A 79 22.72 12.64 -3.24
N SER A 80 23.57 12.83 -4.25
CA SER A 80 24.31 14.08 -4.47
C SER A 80 23.35 15.25 -4.73
N SER A 81 22.32 15.04 -5.57
CA SER A 81 21.30 16.06 -5.86
C SER A 81 20.50 16.48 -4.62
N ILE A 82 20.15 15.53 -3.75
CA ILE A 82 19.42 15.82 -2.50
C ILE A 82 20.32 16.58 -1.51
N GLN A 83 21.59 16.20 -1.38
CA GLN A 83 22.55 16.89 -0.52
C GLN A 83 22.80 18.33 -0.98
N GLU A 84 22.98 18.56 -2.28
CA GLU A 84 23.13 19.91 -2.84
C GLU A 84 21.89 20.78 -2.61
N SER A 85 20.70 20.20 -2.77
CA SER A 85 19.44 20.91 -2.55
C SER A 85 19.26 21.31 -1.07
N LEU A 86 19.68 20.46 -0.14
CA LEU A 86 19.63 20.75 1.30
C LEU A 86 20.65 21.82 1.70
N GLN A 87 21.85 21.82 1.11
CA GLN A 87 22.88 22.84 1.36
C GLN A 87 22.43 24.23 0.89
N GLN A 88 21.78 24.31 -0.28
CA GLN A 88 21.25 25.59 -0.79
C GLN A 88 20.13 26.16 0.08
N GLN A 89 19.40 25.33 0.84
CA GLN A 89 18.40 25.79 1.80
C GLN A 89 18.99 26.32 3.11
N THR A 90 20.13 25.77 3.56
CA THR A 90 20.81 26.26 4.77
C THR A 90 21.54 27.57 4.52
N ASP A 91 22.17 27.73 3.35
CA ASP A 91 22.94 28.92 3.02
C ASP A 91 22.05 30.16 2.81
N ALA A 92 20.75 29.98 2.53
CA ALA A 92 19.78 31.08 2.38
C ALA A 92 19.26 31.65 3.71
N SER A 93 19.56 31.02 4.86
CA SER A 93 19.09 31.49 6.18
C SER A 93 20.11 32.34 6.94
N ASP A 94 21.37 32.39 6.49
CA ASP A 94 22.46 33.11 7.18
C ASP A 94 22.69 34.55 6.66
N ASP A 95 21.97 35.01 5.63
CA ASP A 95 22.16 36.34 4.99
C ASP A 95 21.05 37.36 5.33
N ASN A 96 20.43 37.23 6.51
CA ASN A 96 19.51 38.25 7.07
C ASN A 96 20.06 38.80 8.39
N THR A 97 21.16 39.56 8.30
CA THR A 97 21.64 40.50 9.33
C THR A 97 22.01 41.83 8.71
#